data_AF-A0A1S2T4F1-F1
#
_entry.id   AF-A0A1S2T4F1-F1
#
_cell.length_a   1.000
_cell.length_b   1.000
_cell.length_c   1.000
_cell.angle_alpha   90.00
_cell.angle_beta   90.00
_cell.angle_gamma   90.00
#
_symmetry.space_group_name_H-M   'P 1'
#
loop_
_entity.id
_entity.type
_entity.pdbx_description
1 polymer ?
#
loop_
_entity_poly.entity_id
_entity_poly.type
_entity_poly.pdbx_seq_one_letter_code
_entity_poly.pdbx_strand_id
1 'polypeptide(L)'
;MEQLESVFDQVYVDGTDDELFASGYLRGHFDLVVARMEMNDETDAQAIIPNLQAAVEQAKHELAPADQTHVNNLVEQLDTVVRSV
;
A
#
# COMPACT_ATOMS: atom_id res chain seq x y z
N MET A 1 -11.62 -5.11 1.49
CA MET A 1 -10.58 -4.62 2.42
C MET A 1 -9.77 -5.76 3.02
N GLU A 2 -10.37 -6.76 3.68
CA GLU A 2 -9.63 -7.88 4.30
C GLU A 2 -8.62 -8.60 3.37
N GLN A 3 -8.94 -8.80 2.09
CA GLN A 3 -8.01 -9.41 1.12
C GLN A 3 -6.77 -8.54 0.85
N LEU A 4 -6.91 -7.21 0.91
CA LEU A 4 -5.80 -6.26 0.73
C LEU A 4 -4.87 -6.26 1.94
N GLU A 5 -5.45 -6.34 3.15
CA GLU A 5 -4.69 -6.42 4.40
C GLU A 5 -3.77 -7.64 4.43
N SER A 6 -4.18 -8.74 3.81
CA SER A 6 -3.38 -9.97 3.73
C SER A 6 -2.05 -9.81 3.00
N VAL A 7 -1.92 -8.84 2.09
CA VAL A 7 -0.65 -8.52 1.40
C VAL A 7 0.38 -8.01 2.42
N PHE A 8 -0.04 -7.19 3.38
CA PHE A 8 0.85 -6.68 4.41
C PHE A 8 1.20 -7.74 5.46
N ASP A 9 0.23 -8.56 5.85
CA ASP A 9 0.42 -9.58 6.88
C ASP A 9 1.35 -10.71 6.41
N GLN A 10 1.37 -11.04 5.11
CA GLN A 10 2.32 -12.03 4.55
C GLN A 10 3.77 -11.56 4.67
N VAL A 11 4.03 -10.26 4.44
CA VAL A 11 5.37 -9.68 4.58
C VAL A 11 5.84 -9.71 6.04
N TYR A 12 4.92 -9.60 7.00
CA TYR A 12 5.25 -9.70 8.43
C TYR A 12 5.82 -11.08 8.82
N VAL A 13 5.40 -12.14 8.14
CA VAL A 13 5.78 -13.53 8.48
C VAL A 13 7.09 -13.93 7.82
N ASP A 14 7.27 -13.60 6.54
CA ASP A 14 8.35 -14.15 5.71
C ASP A 14 9.33 -13.10 5.14
N GLY A 15 9.06 -11.80 5.37
CA GLY A 15 9.81 -10.69 4.77
C GLY A 15 11.19 -10.43 5.39
N THR A 16 12.09 -9.89 4.59
CA THR A 16 13.35 -9.30 5.05
C THR A 16 13.11 -7.99 5.81
N ASP A 17 14.11 -7.47 6.54
CA ASP A 17 14.00 -6.19 7.26
C ASP A 17 13.59 -5.02 6.34
N ASP A 18 14.11 -4.99 5.11
CA ASP A 18 13.78 -3.96 4.11
C ASP A 18 12.33 -4.11 3.60
N GLU A 19 11.85 -5.34 3.43
CA GLU A 19 10.46 -5.61 3.05
C GLU A 19 9.49 -5.31 4.19
N LEU A 20 9.87 -5.60 5.44
CA LEU A 20 9.11 -5.23 6.64
C LEU A 20 8.98 -3.71 6.75
N PHE A 21 10.07 -2.97 6.49
CA PHE A 21 10.02 -1.51 6.43
C PHE A 21 9.08 -1.03 5.33
N ALA A 22 9.22 -1.54 4.10
CA ALA A 22 8.37 -1.16 2.97
C ALA A 22 6.89 -1.48 3.21
N SER A 23 6.59 -2.63 3.83
CA SER A 23 5.24 -3.05 4.20
C SER A 23 4.64 -2.12 5.27
N GLY A 24 5.40 -1.81 6.33
CA GLY A 24 4.95 -0.88 7.35
C GLY A 24 4.71 0.53 6.81
N TYR A 25 5.62 1.04 5.98
CA TYR A 25 5.49 2.33 5.30
C TYR A 25 4.23 2.37 4.43
N LEU A 26 4.06 1.39 3.55
CA LEU A 26 2.94 1.35 2.61
C LEU A 26 1.60 1.13 3.32
N ARG A 27 1.55 0.29 4.37
CA ARG A 27 0.36 0.09 5.20
C ARG A 27 -0.11 1.39 5.85
N GLY A 28 0.81 2.20 6.36
CA GLY A 28 0.47 3.51 6.92
C GLY A 28 -0.21 4.44 5.90
N HIS A 29 0.28 4.46 4.65
CA HIS A 29 -0.36 5.22 3.58
C HIS A 29 -1.70 4.63 3.15
N PHE A 30 -1.80 3.30 3.08
CA PHE A 30 -3.03 2.60 2.76
C PHE A 30 -4.13 2.93 3.78
N ASP A 31 -3.85 2.85 5.07
CA ASP A 31 -4.81 3.14 6.14
C ASP A 31 -5.32 4.59 6.05
N LEU A 32 -4.44 5.55 5.76
CA LEU A 32 -4.81 6.96 5.57
C LEU A 32 -5.68 7.18 4.32
N VAL A 33 -5.39 6.47 3.23
CA VAL A 33 -6.16 6.53 1.99
C VAL A 33 -7.55 5.95 2.21
N VAL A 34 -7.64 4.76 2.79
CA VAL A 34 -8.92 4.11 3.09
C VAL A 34 -9.77 4.99 4.01
N ALA A 35 -9.20 5.52 5.10
CA ALA A 35 -9.92 6.42 5.99
C ALA A 35 -10.45 7.68 5.27
N ARG A 36 -9.67 8.26 4.36
CA ARG A 36 -10.10 9.42 3.56
C ARG A 36 -11.22 9.06 2.59
N MET A 37 -11.14 7.90 1.93
CA MET A 37 -12.16 7.41 1.02
C MET A 37 -13.48 7.19 1.77
N GLU A 38 -13.44 6.55 2.94
CA GLU A 38 -14.60 6.36 3.83
C GLU A 38 -15.23 7.70 4.25
N MET A 39 -14.42 8.69 4.63
CA MET A 39 -14.90 10.03 4.97
C MET A 39 -15.59 10.77 3.81
N ASN A 40 -15.29 10.38 2.57
CA ASN A 40 -15.84 10.98 1.35
C ASN A 40 -16.96 10.12 0.72
N ASP A 41 -17.44 9.08 1.42
CA ASP A 41 -18.38 8.08 0.89
C ASP A 41 -17.89 7.40 -0.41
N GLU A 42 -16.58 7.33 -0.63
CA GLU A 42 -15.95 6.66 -1.76
C GLU A 42 -15.66 5.19 -1.40
N THR A 43 -16.50 4.27 -1.86
CA THR A 43 -16.41 2.85 -1.49
C THR A 43 -15.82 1.96 -2.58
N ASP A 44 -15.38 2.52 -3.70
CA ASP A 44 -14.85 1.75 -4.82
C ASP A 44 -13.41 1.32 -4.53
N ALA A 45 -13.19 0.01 -4.40
CA ALA A 45 -11.86 -0.55 -4.19
C ALA A 45 -10.88 -0.21 -5.33
N GLN A 46 -11.38 0.03 -6.56
CA GLN A 46 -10.55 0.43 -7.70
C GLN A 46 -9.93 1.82 -7.52
N ALA A 47 -10.50 2.66 -6.64
CA ALA A 47 -9.94 3.97 -6.30
C ALA A 47 -8.78 3.90 -5.29
N ILE A 48 -8.55 2.76 -4.63
CA ILE A 48 -7.49 2.61 -3.63
C ILE A 48 -6.11 2.78 -4.26
N ILE A 49 -5.81 2.06 -5.35
CA ILE A 49 -4.47 2.07 -5.97
C ILE A 49 -4.08 3.45 -6.49
N PRO A 50 -4.93 4.18 -7.26
CA PRO A 50 -4.60 5.53 -7.69
C PRO A 50 -4.36 6.49 -6.52
N ASN A 51 -5.19 6.44 -5.48
CA ASN A 51 -5.04 7.29 -4.30
C ASN A 51 -3.76 6.94 -3.50
N LEU A 52 -3.45 5.65 -3.38
CA LEU A 52 -2.25 5.15 -2.70
C LEU A 52 -0.98 5.55 -3.43
N GLN A 53 -0.93 5.38 -4.75
CA GLN A 53 0.21 5.82 -5.58
C GLN A 53 0.40 7.33 -5.48
N ALA A 54 -0.67 8.12 -5.51
CA ALA A 54 -0.59 9.56 -5.35
C ALA A 54 -0.06 9.97 -3.96
N ALA A 55 -0.43 9.24 -2.90
CA ALA A 55 0.05 9.49 -1.54
C ALA A 55 1.54 9.14 -1.39
N VAL A 56 1.96 7.99 -1.93
CA VAL A 56 3.36 7.55 -1.90
C VAL A 56 4.24 8.48 -2.73
N GLU A 57 3.79 8.91 -3.92
CA GLU A 57 4.55 9.83 -4.78
C GLU A 57 4.77 11.20 -4.10
N GLN A 58 3.79 11.69 -3.33
CA GLN A 58 3.94 12.93 -2.55
C GLN A 58 4.97 12.78 -1.42
N ALA A 59 5.04 11.61 -0.80
CA ALA A 59 5.96 11.29 0.29
C ALA A 59 7.29 10.66 -0.20
N LYS A 60 7.52 10.54 -1.50
CA LYS A 60 8.68 9.82 -2.06
C LYS A 60 10.04 10.30 -1.56
N HIS A 61 10.12 11.55 -1.11
CA HIS A 61 11.35 12.12 -0.55
C HIS A 61 11.75 11.50 0.79
N GLU A 62 10.84 10.75 1.44
CA GLU A 62 11.07 10.02 2.69
C GLU A 62 11.77 8.68 2.47
N LEU A 63 11.78 8.17 1.24
CA LEU A 63 12.31 6.85 0.89
C LEU A 63 13.71 6.95 0.25
N ALA A 64 14.62 6.07 0.68
CA ALA A 64 15.85 5.87 -0.07
C ALA A 64 15.54 5.21 -1.43
N PRO A 65 16.42 5.37 -2.45
CA PRO A 65 16.18 4.78 -3.77
C PRO A 65 15.97 3.25 -3.76
N ALA A 66 16.60 2.54 -2.82
CA ALA A 66 16.42 1.10 -2.66
C ALA A 66 15.02 0.77 -2.12
N ASP A 67 14.56 1.49 -1.09
CA ASP A 67 13.24 1.28 -0.46
C ASP A 67 12.09 1.51 -1.44
N GLN A 68 12.25 2.45 -2.37
CA GLN A 68 11.26 2.71 -3.43
C GLN A 68 10.96 1.45 -4.24
N THR A 69 11.96 0.59 -4.48
CA THR A 69 11.75 -0.65 -5.22
C THR A 69 10.87 -1.63 -4.43
N HIS A 70 11.13 -1.78 -3.13
CA HIS A 70 10.32 -2.65 -2.27
C HIS A 70 8.89 -2.13 -2.12
N VAL A 71 8.71 -0.82 -1.96
CA VAL A 71 7.37 -0.19 -1.91
C VAL A 71 6.62 -0.39 -3.23
N ASN A 72 7.27 -0.19 -4.38
CA ASN A 72 6.64 -0.41 -5.69
C ASN A 72 6.20 -1.86 -5.90
N ASN A 73 7.04 -2.83 -5.51
CA ASN A 73 6.68 -4.25 -5.59
C ASN A 73 5.43 -4.58 -4.77
N LEU A 74 5.28 -3.98 -3.58
CA LEU A 74 4.09 -4.18 -2.75
C LEU A 74 2.85 -3.49 -3.34
N VAL A 75 3.01 -2.32 -3.95
CA VAL A 75 1.93 -1.65 -4.69
C VAL A 75 1.42 -2.52 -5.84
N GLU A 76 2.31 -3.19 -6.59
CA GLU A 76 1.92 -4.11 -7.66
C GLU A 76 1.15 -5.34 -7.14
N GLN A 77 1.55 -5.87 -5.98
CA GLN A 77 0.82 -6.96 -5.32
C GLN A 77 -0.58 -6.52 -4.89
N LEU A 78 -0.70 -5.33 -4.27
CA LEU A 78 -2.00 -4.75 -3.92
C LEU A 78 -2.87 -4.53 -5.15
N ASP A 79 -2.32 -4.01 -6.26
CA ASP A 79 -3.08 -3.78 -7.50
C ASP A 79 -3.60 -5.10 -8.08
N THR A 80 -2.82 -6.18 -7.99
CA THR A 80 -3.28 -7.52 -8.37
C THR A 80 -4.49 -7.96 -7.56
N VAL A 81 -4.49 -7.72 -6.25
CA VAL A 81 -5.62 -8.04 -5.36
C VAL A 81 -6.81 -7.13 -5.64
N VAL A 82 -6.61 -5.81 -5.78
CA VAL A 82 -7.68 -4.85 -6.09
C VAL A 82 -8.40 -5.23 -7.38
N ARG A 83 -7.69 -5.66 -8.43
CA ARG A 83 -8.31 -6.07 -9.70
C ARG A 83 -9.10 -7.37 -9.61
N SER A 84 -8.93 -8.14 -8.52
CA SER A 84 -9.61 -9.41 -8.29
C SER A 84 -10.87 -9.30 -7.42
N VAL A 85 -11.14 -8.13 -6.86
CA VAL A 85 -12.35 -7.81 -6.06
C VAL A 85 -13.34 -6.96 -6.83
#